data_AF-A0A838DIL5-F1
#
_entry.id   AF-A0A838DIL5-F1
#
_cell.length_a   1.000
_cell.length_b   1.000
_cell.length_c   1.000
_cell.angle_alpha   90.00
_cell.angle_beta   90.00
_cell.angle_gamma   90.00
#
_symmetry.space_group_name_H-M   'P 1'
#
loop_
_entity.id
_entity.type
_entity.pdbx_description
1 polymer ?
#
loop_
_entity_poly.entity_id
_entity_poly.type
_entity_poly.pdbx_seq_one_letter_code
_entity_poly.pdbx_strand_id
1 'polypeptide(L)' 'MKSPAIFYGAIVVAIIALALGVEYLIPGVPHLLADTAMHLKHAVLFFAIAVICIIGALVTRPKANRI' A
#
# COMPACT_ATOMS: atom_id res chain seq x y z
N MET A 1 -18.92 -8.25 15.39
CA MET A 1 -18.79 -8.03 13.93
C MET A 1 -17.37 -7.53 13.67
N LYS A 2 -16.54 -8.21 12.88
CA LYS A 2 -15.24 -7.64 12.46
C LYS A 2 -15.58 -6.42 11.59
N SER A 3 -15.20 -5.22 12.02
CA SER A 3 -15.55 -3.99 11.30
C SER A 3 -15.00 -4.06 9.87
N PRO A 4 -15.84 -3.86 8.84
CA PRO A 4 -15.38 -3.82 7.45
C PRO A 4 -14.42 -2.64 7.20
N ALA A 5 -14.34 -1.67 8.13
CA ALA A 5 -13.42 -0.55 8.05
C ALA A 5 -11.95 -0.99 7.90
N ILE A 6 -11.53 -2.08 8.54
CA ILE A 6 -10.14 -2.57 8.42
C ILE A 6 -9.87 -3.11 7.01
N PHE A 7 -10.85 -3.82 6.43
CA PHE A 7 -10.74 -4.33 5.06
C PHE A 7 -10.62 -3.19 4.04
N TYR A 8 -11.54 -2.24 4.08
CA TYR A 8 -11.53 -1.12 3.14
C TYR A 8 -10.35 -0.18 3.37
N GLY A 9 -10.00 0.09 4.65
CA GLY A 9 -8.84 0.90 5.00
C GLY A 9 -7.53 0.27 4.50
N ALA A 10 -7.36 -1.04 4.67
CA ALA A 10 -6.19 -1.76 4.18
C ALA A 10 -6.08 -1.69 2.63
N ILE A 11 -7.20 -1.79 1.91
CA ILE A 11 -7.21 -1.63 0.44
C ILE A 11 -6.76 -0.22 0.03
N VAL A 12 -7.34 0.82 0.66
CA VAL A 12 -6.99 2.22 0.33
C VAL A 12 -5.51 2.49 0.59
N VAL A 13 -4.99 2.06 1.74
CA VAL A 13 -3.57 2.23 2.07
C VAL A 13 -2.68 1.43 1.11
N ALA A 14 -3.07 0.21 0.71
CA ALA A 14 -2.32 -0.57 -0.26
C ALA A 14 -2.20 0.15 -1.61
N ILE A 15 -3.29 0.75 -2.10
CA ILE A 15 -3.30 1.49 -3.38
C ILE A 15 -2.38 2.71 -3.30
N ILE A 16 -2.46 3.49 -2.22
CA ILE A 16 -1.62 4.67 -2.03
C ILE A 16 -0.14 4.26 -1.92
N ALA A 17 0.16 3.21 -1.16
CA ALA A 17 1.51 2.69 -1.03
C ALA A 17 2.06 2.18 -2.38
N LEU A 18 1.25 1.50 -3.20
CA LEU A 18 1.67 1.12 -4.55
C LEU A 18 1.97 2.34 -5.43
N ALA A 19 1.09 3.35 -5.41
CA ALA A 19 1.30 4.57 -6.19
C ALA A 19 2.59 5.29 -5.80
N LEU A 20 2.86 5.42 -4.50
CA LEU A 20 4.11 6.00 -3.98
C LEU A 20 5.31 5.13 -4.36
N GLY A 21 5.23 3.81 -4.20
CA GLY A 21 6.32 2.90 -4.56
C GLY A 21 6.72 2.98 -6.03
N VAL A 22 5.73 3.16 -6.93
CA VAL A 22 5.97 3.38 -8.36
C VAL A 22 6.58 4.76 -8.62
N GLU A 23 6.10 5.81 -7.96
CA GLU A 23 6.64 7.17 -8.08
C GLU A 23 8.13 7.22 -7.73
N TYR A 24 8.54 6.56 -6.64
CA TYR A 24 9.95 6.42 -6.23
C TYR A 24 10.81 5.53 -7.14
N LEU A 25 10.21 4.79 -8.08
CA LEU A 25 10.95 3.99 -9.06
C LEU A 25 11.31 4.78 -10.32
N ILE A 26 10.68 5.94 -10.54
CA ILE A 26 10.87 6.73 -11.75
C ILE A 26 12.10 7.64 -11.54
N PRO A 27 13.24 7.34 -12.20
CA PRO A 27 14.44 8.17 -12.04
C PRO A 27 14.24 9.54 -12.70
N GLY A 28 14.81 10.58 -12.09
CA GLY A 28 14.80 11.93 -12.66
C GLY A 28 13.54 12.76 -12.36
N VAL A 29 12.59 12.23 -11.57
CA VAL A 29 11.45 13.01 -11.05
C VAL A 29 11.77 13.51 -9.64
N PRO A 30 11.54 14.80 -9.33
CA PRO A 30 11.67 15.30 -7.96
C PRO A 30 10.65 14.63 -7.05
N HIS A 31 11.13 13.84 -6.09
CA HIS A 31 10.26 13.17 -5.13
C HIS A 31 9.97 14.08 -3.93
N LEU A 32 8.69 14.26 -3.59
CA LEU A 32 8.27 15.17 -2.52
C LEU A 32 8.77 14.75 -1.13
N LEU A 33 9.04 13.46 -0.89
CA LEU A 33 9.39 12.94 0.44
C LEU A 33 10.71 12.15 0.47
N ALA A 34 11.57 12.23 -0.55
CA ALA A 34 12.92 11.67 -0.47
C ALA A 34 13.95 12.48 -1.23
N ASP A 35 15.16 12.52 -0.67
CA ASP A 35 16.35 12.98 -1.37
C ASP A 35 16.73 12.00 -2.49
N THR A 36 17.38 12.48 -3.55
CA THR A 36 17.66 11.68 -4.76
C THR A 36 18.46 10.41 -4.48
N ALA A 37 19.19 10.34 -3.36
CA ALA A 37 19.96 9.15 -2.98
C ALA A 37 19.11 8.02 -2.34
N MET A 38 17.84 8.28 -2.00
CA MET A 38 17.01 7.34 -1.21
C MET A 38 15.77 6.82 -1.92
N HIS A 39 15.56 7.14 -3.21
CA HIS A 39 14.35 6.75 -3.95
C HIS A 39 14.13 5.22 -3.92
N LEU A 40 15.19 4.42 -4.12
CA LEU A 40 15.08 2.96 -4.16
C LEU A 40 14.65 2.37 -2.80
N LYS A 41 15.16 2.93 -1.70
CA LYS A 41 14.80 2.47 -0.34
C LYS A 41 13.35 2.80 -0.01
N HIS A 42 12.87 3.97 -0.41
CA HIS A 42 11.48 4.36 -0.22
C HIS A 42 10.55 3.52 -1.10
N ALA A 43 10.90 3.27 -2.36
CA ALA A 43 10.17 2.35 -3.20
C ALA A 43 9.98 0.97 -2.54
N VAL A 44 11.08 0.34 -2.09
CA VAL A 44 11.02 -0.96 -1.40
C VAL A 44 10.16 -0.90 -0.14
N LEU A 45 10.28 0.17 0.66
CA LEU A 45 9.45 0.37 1.84
C LEU A 45 7.95 0.44 1.49
N PHE A 46 7.59 1.23 0.49
CA PHE A 46 6.19 1.39 0.07
C PHE A 46 5.62 0.10 -0.52
N PHE A 47 6.41 -0.67 -1.29
CA PHE A 47 5.98 -1.99 -1.74
C PHE A 47 5.79 -2.97 -0.58
N ALA A 48 6.67 -2.94 0.43
CA ALA A 48 6.52 -3.78 1.62
C ALA A 48 5.23 -3.43 2.39
N ILE A 49 4.95 -2.15 2.58
CA ILE A 49 3.70 -1.67 3.20
C ILE A 49 2.49 -2.14 2.38
N ALA A 50 2.53 -2.01 1.06
CA ALA A 50 1.45 -2.46 0.19
C ALA A 50 1.17 -3.96 0.35
N VAL A 51 2.22 -4.80 0.40
CA VAL A 51 2.08 -6.25 0.62
C VAL A 51 1.42 -6.54 1.98
N ILE A 52 1.86 -5.87 3.04
CA ILE A 52 1.27 -6.04 4.39
C ILE A 52 -0.21 -5.65 4.38
N CYS A 53 -0.56 -4.54 3.73
CA CYS A 53 -1.95 -4.09 3.61
C CYS A 53 -2.80 -5.06 2.78
N ILE A 54 -2.27 -5.62 1.69
CA ILE A 54 -2.95 -6.66 0.91
C ILE A 54 -3.24 -7.88 1.79
N ILE A 55 -2.25 -8.36 2.54
CA ILE A 55 -2.43 -9.47 3.49
C ILE A 55 -3.50 -9.10 4.52
N GLY A 56 -3.42 -7.91 5.10
CA GLY A 56 -4.40 -7.36 6.05
C GLY A 56 -5.82 -7.35 5.49
N ALA A 57 -6.00 -6.93 4.23
CA ALA A 57 -7.28 -6.97 3.55
C ALA A 57 -7.76 -8.43 3.34
N LEU A 58 -6.90 -9.33 2.91
CA LEU A 58 -7.27 -10.74 2.72
C LEU A 58 -7.77 -11.40 4.01
N VAL A 59 -7.11 -11.15 5.14
CA VAL A 59 -7.50 -11.74 6.44
C VAL A 59 -8.72 -11.08 7.10
N THR A 60 -9.04 -9.84 6.68
CA THR A 60 -10.20 -9.09 7.18
C THR A 60 -11.38 -9.05 6.21
N ARG A 61 -11.25 -9.71 5.05
CA ARG A 61 -12.28 -9.78 4.02
C ARG A 61 -13.63 -10.20 4.60
N PRO A 62 -14.70 -9.41 4.42
CA PRO A 62 -16.05 -9.83 4.78
C PRO A 62 -16.41 -11.12 4.04
N LYS A 63 -16.90 -12.12 4.77
CA LYS A 63 -17.40 -13.36 4.14
C LYS A 63 -18.69 -13.02 3.37
N ALA A 64 -18.80 -13.48 2.13
CA ALA A 64 -20.05 -13.39 1.39
C ALA A 64 -21.09 -14.28 2.10
N ASN A 65 -22.19 -13.70 2.57
CA ASN A 65 -23.35 -14.49 2.96
C ASN A 65 -23.93 -15.10 1.67
N ARG A 66 -23.82 -16.42 1.53
CA ARG A 66 -24.67 -17.15 0.58
C ARG A 66 -26.08 -17.08 1.15
N ILE A 67 -26.93 -16.28 0.50
CA ILE A 67 -28.38 -16.37 0.62
C ILE A 67 -28.84 -17.46 -0.34
#